data_AF-A0A9W4MH48-F1
#
_entry.id   AF-A0A9W4MH48-F1
#
_cell.length_a   1.000
_cell.length_b   1.000
_cell.length_c   1.000
_cell.angle_alpha   90.00
_cell.angle_beta   90.00
_cell.angle_gamma   90.00
#
_symmetry.space_group_name_H-M   'P 1'
#
loop_
_entity.id
_entity.type
_entity.pdbx_description
1 polymer ?
#
loop_
_entity_poly.entity_id
_entity_poly.type
_entity_poly.pdbx_seq_one_letter_code
_entity_poly.pdbx_strand_id
1 'polypeptide(L)'
;MTAPGDELAPVLARISGTDLYRGNAFVVTGLPADATPAAVRRTREEALLMSRLGAPAAGAAARTAAPDGEEALRAAYETLRDPVARLVHELLWPQGRSEPAWSGAEQHAQAAREHREAVEGEAAGPYEPGSAEAARLDALWTASLAGWASVLAGHGLWDHAKRRVAEIGDPRLTTGTVRRLRDRLPRHLASVTAELALREVVRGRPAGAGRLVALLHASPLPERAVADALREVVRPAETALRAACTAAREAVSAEEGDGGPAAAALLERIGEPLGVVRTVLGADAALTSALEEEIASALNQCAVGEFHATGRVRAPLGVLAAAAGYAHVQRTRDLIERNVDVVSHSRNAAPTGPSDDLPPRLREMCVEGKVERPAAFLRAMAARVAARDKELGRQLLALATDRRSVAAPVTRQPFTGRLLGCGVHALRAGAPNPEGLVWVTHVLTLCWLPLLPLAAYVRDDSGVRAKVPLTGRARWTRRWTVLMVPVVVLLLTVGVPAAAVAVPALWFGYGVFLSKVREERVRMWSRWDRGRHR
;
A
#
# COMPACT_ATOMS: atom_id res chain seq x y z
N MET A 1 -14.55 -22.53 21.55
CA MET A 1 -14.92 -23.95 21.80
C MET A 1 -14.65 -24.71 20.52
N THR A 2 -13.58 -25.51 20.48
CA THR A 2 -13.28 -26.41 19.35
C THR A 2 -14.40 -27.44 19.21
N ALA A 3 -14.86 -27.69 17.98
CA ALA A 3 -15.89 -28.69 17.73
C ALA A 3 -15.42 -30.08 18.26
N PRO A 4 -16.30 -30.88 18.86
CA PRO A 4 -15.95 -32.23 19.29
C PRO A 4 -15.41 -33.03 18.08
N GLY A 5 -14.13 -33.44 18.16
CA GLY A 5 -13.42 -34.15 17.09
C GLY A 5 -12.24 -33.42 16.44
N ASP A 6 -11.91 -32.18 16.84
CA ASP A 6 -10.80 -31.42 16.27
C ASP A 6 -9.45 -31.57 17.00
N GLU A 7 -9.24 -32.67 17.73
CA GLU A 7 -7.99 -32.96 18.44
C GLU A 7 -6.78 -33.13 17.48
N LEU A 8 -7.04 -33.43 16.20
CA LEU A 8 -6.00 -33.59 15.18
C LEU A 8 -5.35 -32.28 14.75
N ALA A 9 -6.11 -31.18 14.69
CA ALA A 9 -5.58 -29.88 14.25
C ALA A 9 -4.42 -29.38 15.13
N PRO A 10 -4.53 -29.31 16.47
CA PRO A 10 -3.43 -28.85 17.31
C PRO A 10 -2.23 -29.81 17.30
N VAL A 11 -2.43 -31.10 17.03
CA VAL A 11 -1.32 -32.06 16.88
C VAL A 11 -0.55 -31.79 15.60
N LEU A 12 -1.22 -31.74 14.45
CA LEU A 12 -0.57 -31.49 13.16
C LEU A 12 0.10 -30.11 13.14
N ALA A 13 -0.51 -29.10 13.76
CA ALA A 13 0.10 -27.77 13.85
C ALA A 13 1.46 -27.76 14.59
N ARG A 14 1.64 -28.61 15.61
CA ARG A 14 2.90 -28.70 16.37
C ARG A 14 4.06 -29.32 15.58
N ILE A 15 3.77 -30.10 14.55
CA ILE A 15 4.76 -30.76 13.69
C ILE A 15 4.63 -30.29 12.25
N SER A 16 4.87 -29.00 12.03
CA SER A 16 4.77 -28.36 10.71
C SER A 16 6.14 -27.84 10.25
N GLY A 17 6.21 -27.39 9.00
CA GLY A 17 7.41 -26.83 8.39
C GLY A 17 8.68 -27.68 8.59
N THR A 18 9.75 -27.02 9.01
CA THR A 18 11.05 -27.65 9.28
C THR A 18 11.07 -28.57 10.49
N ASP A 19 10.06 -28.47 11.37
CA ASP A 19 9.98 -29.25 12.59
C ASP A 19 9.19 -30.56 12.41
N LEU A 20 8.59 -30.79 11.23
CA LEU A 20 7.87 -32.03 10.91
C LEU A 20 8.67 -33.29 11.31
N TYR A 21 9.96 -33.31 10.98
CA TYR A 21 10.85 -34.44 11.27
C TYR A 21 11.69 -34.23 12.52
N ARG A 22 12.28 -33.04 12.72
CA ARG A 22 13.15 -32.76 13.88
C ARG A 22 12.39 -32.79 15.20
N GLY A 23 11.14 -32.33 15.19
CA GLY A 23 10.22 -32.37 16.32
C GLY A 23 9.46 -33.69 16.44
N ASN A 24 9.72 -34.69 15.60
CA ASN A 24 9.04 -35.97 15.71
C ASN A 24 9.42 -36.67 17.03
N ALA A 25 8.43 -37.04 17.84
CA ALA A 25 8.67 -37.61 19.16
C ALA A 25 9.53 -38.89 19.14
N PHE A 26 9.46 -39.70 18.07
CA PHE A 26 10.30 -40.88 17.90
C PHE A 26 11.77 -40.52 17.58
N VAL A 27 12.01 -39.42 16.88
CA VAL A 27 13.35 -38.87 16.65
C VAL A 27 13.96 -38.37 17.95
N VAL A 28 13.20 -37.54 18.67
CA VAL A 28 13.67 -36.92 19.92
C VAL A 28 13.98 -37.96 20.99
N THR A 29 13.14 -39.00 21.11
CA THR A 29 13.32 -40.07 22.09
C THR A 29 14.28 -41.17 21.65
N GLY A 30 14.57 -41.28 20.35
CA GLY A 30 15.33 -42.39 19.77
C GLY A 30 14.60 -43.73 19.79
N LEU A 31 13.30 -43.74 20.11
CA LEU A 31 12.48 -44.94 20.09
C LEU A 31 12.05 -45.30 18.68
N PRO A 32 11.95 -46.59 18.33
CA PRO A 32 11.36 -46.99 17.07
C PRO A 32 9.85 -46.69 17.08
N ALA A 33 9.27 -46.40 15.92
CA ALA A 33 7.87 -46.01 15.78
C ALA A 33 6.87 -47.06 16.30
N ASP A 34 7.28 -48.33 16.34
CA ASP A 34 6.51 -49.46 16.86
C ASP A 34 6.75 -49.76 18.35
N ALA A 35 7.51 -48.92 19.08
CA ALA A 35 7.82 -49.11 20.49
C ALA A 35 6.56 -49.24 21.34
N THR A 36 6.40 -50.34 22.08
CA THR A 36 5.21 -50.55 22.93
C THR A 36 5.10 -49.50 24.05
N PRO A 37 3.90 -49.25 24.62
CA PRO A 37 3.77 -48.35 25.77
C PRO A 37 4.69 -48.70 26.95
N ALA A 38 4.93 -50.00 27.16
CA ALA A 38 5.87 -50.49 28.17
C ALA A 38 7.33 -50.12 27.84
N ALA A 39 7.73 -50.23 26.57
CA ALA A 39 9.05 -49.79 26.11
C ALA A 39 9.22 -48.28 26.28
N VAL A 40 8.23 -47.48 25.87
CA VAL A 40 8.23 -46.01 26.03
C VAL A 40 8.38 -45.62 27.50
N ARG A 41 7.63 -46.28 28.40
CA ARG A 41 7.73 -46.03 29.85
C ARG A 41 9.10 -46.39 30.39
N ARG A 42 9.65 -47.56 30.03
CA ARG A 42 10.96 -48.03 30.47
C ARG A 42 12.06 -47.05 30.04
N THR A 43 12.12 -46.69 28.76
CA THR A 43 13.13 -45.78 28.23
C THR A 43 13.00 -44.37 28.81
N ARG A 44 11.78 -43.92 29.14
CA ARG A 44 11.57 -42.67 29.90
C ARG A 44 12.17 -42.74 31.30
N GLU A 45 11.89 -43.81 32.04
CA GLU A 45 12.42 -44.01 33.40
C GLU A 45 13.95 -44.03 33.37
N GLU A 46 14.54 -44.77 32.42
CA GLU A 46 15.99 -44.80 32.17
C GLU A 46 16.55 -43.42 31.83
N ALA A 47 15.92 -42.68 30.92
CA ALA A 47 16.37 -41.34 30.53
C ALA A 47 16.34 -40.34 31.70
N LEU A 48 15.29 -40.37 32.53
CA LEU A 48 15.20 -39.54 33.75
C LEU A 48 16.28 -39.92 34.77
N LEU A 49 16.59 -41.21 34.91
CA LEU A 49 17.63 -41.71 35.81
C LEU A 49 19.02 -41.25 35.34
N MET A 50 19.31 -41.37 34.03
CA MET A 50 20.57 -40.91 33.44
C MET A 50 20.75 -39.40 33.55
N SER A 51 19.67 -38.63 33.35
CA SER A 51 19.68 -37.17 33.55
C SER A 51 20.03 -36.79 34.99
N ARG A 52 19.46 -37.48 35.99
CA ARG A 52 19.78 -37.27 37.42
C ARG A 52 21.23 -37.64 37.76
N LEU A 53 21.81 -38.59 37.05
CA LEU A 53 23.18 -39.04 37.24
C LEU A 53 24.22 -38.23 36.44
N GLY A 54 23.79 -37.22 35.66
CA GLY A 54 24.68 -36.44 34.79
C GLY A 54 25.31 -37.26 33.65
N ALA A 55 24.72 -38.43 33.33
CA ALA A 55 25.23 -39.33 32.32
C ALA A 55 24.50 -39.15 30.98
N PRO A 56 25.18 -39.28 29.83
CA PRO A 56 24.54 -39.19 28.54
C PRO A 56 23.52 -40.34 28.36
N ALA A 57 22.27 -40.01 28.06
CA ALA A 57 21.23 -41.01 27.84
C ALA A 57 21.59 -41.98 26.70
N ALA A 58 21.30 -43.27 26.90
CA ALA A 58 21.48 -44.30 25.88
C ALA A 58 20.72 -43.93 24.59
N GLY A 59 21.34 -44.14 23.42
CA GLY A 59 20.79 -43.71 22.13
C GLY A 59 21.23 -42.31 21.66
N ALA A 60 22.20 -41.68 22.33
CA ALA A 60 22.81 -40.40 21.92
C ALA A 60 23.22 -40.33 20.44
N ALA A 61 23.72 -41.44 19.87
CA ALA A 61 24.14 -41.49 18.47
C ALA A 61 22.99 -41.36 17.45
N ALA A 62 21.73 -41.64 17.83
CA ALA A 62 20.56 -41.49 16.97
C ALA A 62 19.87 -40.11 17.09
N ARG A 63 20.29 -39.28 18.06
CA ARG A 63 19.71 -37.96 18.36
C ARG A 63 20.27 -36.83 17.49
N THR A 64 21.03 -37.13 16.44
CA THR A 64 21.83 -36.17 15.64
C THR A 64 21.05 -35.02 14.97
N ALA A 65 19.72 -35.01 15.04
CA ALA A 65 18.86 -33.96 14.46
C ALA A 65 17.76 -33.40 15.41
N ALA A 66 17.69 -33.85 16.67
CA ALA A 66 16.67 -33.40 17.62
C ALA A 66 17.10 -32.12 18.37
N PRO A 67 16.17 -31.23 18.76
CA PRO A 67 16.49 -30.11 19.64
C PRO A 67 17.08 -30.62 20.97
N ASP A 68 18.32 -30.22 21.26
CA ASP A 68 19.03 -30.61 22.47
C ASP A 68 18.35 -30.01 23.71
N GLY A 69 17.88 -30.86 24.61
CA GLY A 69 17.38 -30.41 25.91
C GLY A 69 16.51 -31.42 26.64
N GLU A 70 16.64 -31.46 27.98
CA GLU A 70 15.79 -32.27 28.85
C GLU A 70 14.30 -31.94 28.68
N GLU A 71 13.98 -30.68 28.39
CA GLU A 71 12.61 -30.21 28.15
C GLU A 71 12.01 -30.76 26.86
N ALA A 72 12.76 -30.73 25.75
CA ALA A 72 12.31 -31.31 24.48
C ALA A 72 12.07 -32.82 24.61
N LEU A 73 12.97 -33.53 25.32
CA LEU A 73 12.81 -34.94 25.60
C LEU A 73 11.58 -35.24 26.46
N ARG A 74 11.33 -34.43 27.51
CA ARG A 74 10.14 -34.54 28.35
C ARG A 74 8.86 -34.30 27.56
N ALA A 75 8.84 -33.26 26.72
CA ALA A 75 7.71 -32.93 25.86
C ALA A 75 7.43 -34.04 24.82
N ALA A 76 8.48 -34.65 24.26
CA ALA A 76 8.34 -35.79 23.36
C ALA A 76 7.73 -37.01 24.07
N TYR A 77 8.15 -37.33 25.29
CA TYR A 77 7.52 -38.41 26.06
C TYR A 77 6.06 -38.14 26.42
N GLU A 78 5.71 -36.90 26.78
CA GLU A 78 4.29 -36.55 27.00
C GLU A 78 3.48 -36.60 25.70
N THR A 79 4.10 -36.26 24.55
CA THR A 79 3.47 -36.43 23.22
C THR A 79 3.22 -37.91 22.90
N LEU A 80 4.14 -38.81 23.24
CA LEU A 80 3.94 -40.26 23.06
C LEU A 80 2.90 -40.87 24.00
N ARG A 81 2.51 -40.17 25.08
CA ARG A 81 1.40 -40.56 25.96
C ARG A 81 0.04 -40.18 25.41
N ASP A 82 -0.03 -39.12 24.60
CA ASP A 82 -1.24 -38.78 23.86
C ASP A 82 -1.40 -39.76 22.67
N PRO A 83 -2.41 -40.64 22.68
CA PRO A 83 -2.60 -41.67 21.67
C PRO A 83 -2.86 -41.07 20.28
N VAL A 84 -3.53 -39.91 20.20
CA VAL A 84 -3.80 -39.23 18.93
C VAL A 84 -2.50 -38.68 18.35
N ALA A 85 -1.73 -37.97 19.18
CA ALA A 85 -0.45 -37.42 18.78
C ALA A 85 0.54 -38.53 18.39
N ARG A 86 0.65 -39.57 19.22
CA ARG A 86 1.48 -40.73 18.96
C ARG A 86 1.18 -41.35 17.60
N LEU A 87 -0.09 -41.59 17.26
CA LEU A 87 -0.46 -42.16 15.96
C LEU A 87 -0.01 -41.26 14.80
N VAL A 88 -0.19 -39.94 14.92
CA VAL A 88 0.24 -38.98 13.89
C VAL A 88 1.77 -39.04 13.69
N HIS A 89 2.53 -38.99 14.78
CA HIS A 89 3.98 -39.11 14.75
C HIS A 89 4.45 -40.44 14.15
N GLU A 90 3.73 -41.52 14.41
CA GLU A 90 4.03 -42.87 13.89
C GLU A 90 3.82 -42.94 12.37
N LEU A 91 2.76 -42.33 11.85
CA LEU A 91 2.46 -42.31 10.41
C LEU A 91 3.40 -41.40 9.61
N LEU A 92 4.05 -40.43 10.25
CA LEU A 92 5.00 -39.51 9.61
C LEU A 92 6.46 -39.95 9.73
N TRP A 93 6.74 -41.03 10.47
CA TRP A 93 8.10 -41.52 10.71
C TRP A 93 8.34 -42.91 10.12
N PRO A 94 9.50 -43.18 9.48
CA PRO A 94 9.85 -44.51 9.01
C PRO A 94 9.83 -45.54 10.15
N GLN A 95 9.31 -46.72 9.84
CA GLN A 95 9.24 -47.84 10.79
C GLN A 95 10.62 -48.52 10.92
N GLY A 96 10.97 -48.94 12.14
CA GLY A 96 12.31 -49.45 12.48
C GLY A 96 12.53 -50.96 12.32
N ARG A 97 11.60 -51.70 11.69
CA ARG A 97 11.69 -53.17 11.60
C ARG A 97 12.45 -53.65 10.36
N SER A 98 13.19 -54.74 10.54
CA SER A 98 13.89 -55.47 9.46
C SER A 98 12.93 -56.17 8.47
N GLU A 99 11.66 -56.34 8.83
CA GLU A 99 10.61 -56.83 7.94
C GLU A 99 9.49 -55.78 7.76
N PRO A 100 8.91 -55.66 6.55
CA PRO A 100 7.87 -54.69 6.28
C PRO A 100 6.60 -55.01 7.09
N ALA A 101 6.28 -54.14 8.05
CA ALA A 101 5.13 -54.29 8.94
C ALA A 101 3.77 -54.26 8.20
N TRP A 102 3.75 -53.75 6.97
CA TRP A 102 2.59 -53.62 6.11
C TRP A 102 2.99 -53.41 4.64
N SER A 103 2.06 -53.65 3.72
CA SER A 103 2.28 -53.52 2.27
C SER A 103 2.53 -52.06 1.87
N GLY A 104 3.77 -51.74 1.47
CA GLY A 104 4.19 -50.38 1.12
C GLY A 104 5.01 -49.67 2.21
N ALA A 105 5.37 -50.36 3.29
CA ALA A 105 6.20 -49.80 4.37
C ALA A 105 7.56 -49.29 3.87
N GLU A 106 8.17 -49.96 2.89
CA GLU A 106 9.45 -49.53 2.30
C GLU A 106 9.29 -48.23 1.49
N GLN A 107 8.22 -48.12 0.70
CA GLN A 107 7.89 -46.91 -0.06
C GLN A 107 7.60 -45.73 0.87
N HIS A 108 6.87 -45.96 1.97
CA HIS A 108 6.64 -44.96 3.02
C HIS A 108 7.95 -44.52 3.68
N ALA A 109 8.81 -45.47 4.05
CA ALA A 109 10.08 -45.15 4.66
C ALA A 109 10.99 -44.36 3.71
N GLN A 110 10.99 -44.69 2.41
CA GLN A 110 11.73 -43.95 1.39
C GLN A 110 11.17 -42.53 1.22
N ALA A 111 9.86 -42.37 1.05
CA ALA A 111 9.21 -41.07 0.92
C ALA A 111 9.49 -40.17 2.14
N ALA A 112 9.44 -40.72 3.35
CA ALA A 112 9.75 -39.98 4.57
C ALA A 112 11.23 -39.57 4.65
N ARG A 113 12.17 -40.42 4.24
CA ARG A 113 13.61 -40.11 4.22
C ARG A 113 13.94 -39.02 3.21
N GLU A 114 13.48 -39.15 1.97
CA GLU A 114 13.70 -38.17 0.90
C GLU A 114 13.05 -36.82 1.25
N HIS A 115 11.83 -36.83 1.79
CA HIS A 115 11.16 -35.60 2.22
C HIS A 115 11.92 -34.92 3.35
N ARG A 116 12.41 -35.69 4.34
CA ARG A 116 13.25 -35.15 5.41
C ARG A 116 14.53 -34.53 4.87
N GLU A 117 15.23 -35.21 3.98
CA GLU A 117 16.47 -34.71 3.37
C GLU A 117 16.21 -33.42 2.56
N ALA A 118 15.10 -33.36 1.82
CA ALA A 118 14.69 -32.15 1.12
C ALA A 118 14.41 -30.99 2.09
N VAL A 119 13.62 -31.23 3.14
CA VAL A 119 13.28 -30.22 4.16
C VAL A 119 14.52 -29.72 4.91
N GLU A 120 15.40 -30.62 5.33
CA GLU A 120 16.63 -30.26 6.04
C GLU A 120 17.62 -29.54 5.12
N GLY A 121 17.71 -29.96 3.86
CA GLY A 121 18.49 -29.30 2.83
C GLY A 121 18.02 -27.86 2.62
N GLU A 122 16.74 -27.64 2.31
CA GLU A 122 16.18 -26.29 2.15
C GLU A 122 16.33 -25.42 3.40
N ALA A 123 16.33 -26.03 4.59
CA ALA A 123 16.58 -25.31 5.84
C ALA A 123 18.04 -24.92 6.04
N ALA A 124 18.99 -25.67 5.47
CA ALA A 124 20.43 -25.51 5.68
C ALA A 124 21.02 -24.31 4.94
N GLY A 125 20.42 -23.89 3.83
CA GLY A 125 20.95 -22.74 3.11
C GLY A 125 20.00 -22.17 2.08
N PRO A 126 20.13 -20.87 1.80
CA PRO A 126 19.59 -20.34 0.57
C PRO A 126 20.38 -20.93 -0.61
N TYR A 127 19.69 -21.53 -1.58
CA TYR A 127 20.29 -21.97 -2.83
C TYR A 127 19.77 -21.15 -4.00
N GLU A 128 20.69 -20.64 -4.81
CA GLU A 128 20.34 -19.99 -6.06
C GLU A 128 19.61 -20.98 -6.98
N PRO A 129 18.46 -20.60 -7.57
CA PRO A 129 17.77 -21.42 -8.55
C PRO A 129 18.70 -21.84 -9.69
N GLY A 130 18.69 -23.13 -10.04
CA GLY A 130 19.55 -23.69 -11.08
C GLY A 130 20.97 -24.08 -10.61
N SER A 131 21.33 -23.84 -9.35
CA SER A 131 22.54 -24.42 -8.76
C SER A 131 22.44 -25.94 -8.66
N ALA A 132 23.58 -26.63 -8.61
CA ALA A 132 23.62 -28.09 -8.49
C ALA A 132 22.91 -28.58 -7.21
N GLU A 133 23.04 -27.84 -6.11
CA GLU A 133 22.36 -28.19 -4.86
C GLU A 133 20.84 -27.95 -4.96
N ALA A 134 20.40 -26.84 -5.58
CA ALA A 134 18.97 -26.64 -5.84
C ALA A 134 18.39 -27.75 -6.72
N ALA A 135 19.10 -28.17 -7.77
CA ALA A 135 18.64 -29.27 -8.64
C ALA A 135 18.56 -30.62 -7.91
N ARG A 136 19.51 -30.90 -7.00
CA ARG A 136 19.47 -32.07 -6.13
C ARG A 136 18.25 -32.02 -5.21
N LEU A 137 17.98 -30.87 -4.58
CA LEU A 137 16.81 -30.69 -3.71
C LEU A 137 15.50 -30.81 -4.49
N ASP A 138 15.42 -30.26 -5.70
CA ASP A 138 14.26 -30.39 -6.58
C ASP A 138 13.97 -31.86 -6.92
N ALA A 139 15.02 -32.66 -7.15
CA ALA A 139 14.88 -34.10 -7.35
C ALA A 139 14.36 -34.82 -6.10
N LEU A 140 14.87 -34.49 -4.91
CA LEU A 140 14.39 -35.04 -3.64
C LEU A 140 12.93 -34.62 -3.35
N TRP A 141 12.55 -33.38 -3.61
CA TRP A 141 11.16 -32.90 -3.51
C TRP A 141 10.24 -33.65 -4.44
N THR A 142 10.63 -33.79 -5.71
CA THR A 142 9.83 -34.50 -6.71
C THR A 142 9.62 -35.96 -6.33
N ALA A 143 10.70 -36.66 -5.97
CA ALA A 143 10.65 -38.06 -5.57
C ALA A 143 9.81 -38.26 -4.30
N SER A 144 10.04 -37.43 -3.28
CA SER A 144 9.36 -37.56 -1.99
C SER A 144 7.87 -37.24 -2.04
N LEU A 145 7.46 -36.16 -2.75
CA LEU A 145 6.04 -35.83 -2.92
C LEU A 145 5.31 -36.89 -3.74
N ALA A 146 5.96 -37.46 -4.76
CA ALA A 146 5.42 -38.59 -5.52
C ALA A 146 5.30 -39.86 -4.67
N GLY A 147 6.32 -40.17 -3.87
CA GLY A 147 6.31 -41.27 -2.93
C GLY A 147 5.18 -41.14 -1.90
N TRP A 148 5.03 -39.96 -1.30
CA TRP A 148 3.94 -39.68 -0.36
C TRP A 148 2.57 -39.79 -1.02
N ALA A 149 2.37 -39.22 -2.21
CA ALA A 149 1.08 -39.35 -2.92
C ALA A 149 0.72 -40.82 -3.17
N SER A 150 1.68 -41.64 -3.61
CA SER A 150 1.50 -43.08 -3.81
C SER A 150 1.11 -43.80 -2.51
N VAL A 151 1.85 -43.52 -1.43
CA VAL A 151 1.60 -44.11 -0.09
C VAL A 151 0.22 -43.73 0.46
N LEU A 152 -0.20 -42.47 0.28
CA LEU A 152 -1.50 -41.97 0.76
C LEU A 152 -2.68 -42.49 -0.09
N ALA A 153 -2.45 -42.74 -1.38
CA ALA A 153 -3.43 -43.36 -2.27
C ALA A 153 -3.62 -44.85 -1.94
N GLY A 154 -2.54 -45.55 -1.59
CA GLY A 154 -2.55 -46.97 -1.23
C GLY A 154 -3.33 -47.29 0.05
N HIS A 155 -3.80 -48.53 0.17
CA HIS A 155 -4.54 -49.00 1.35
C HIS A 155 -3.64 -49.39 2.53
N GLY A 156 -2.39 -49.79 2.25
CA GLY A 156 -1.49 -50.38 3.25
C GLY A 156 -1.22 -49.49 4.46
N LEU A 157 -0.95 -48.19 4.26
CA LEU A 157 -0.73 -47.24 5.35
C LEU A 157 -1.98 -47.12 6.24
N TRP A 158 -3.15 -47.04 5.62
CA TRP A 158 -4.41 -46.82 6.34
C TRP A 158 -4.88 -48.08 7.06
N ASP A 159 -4.63 -49.26 6.52
CA ASP A 159 -4.91 -50.53 7.21
C ASP A 159 -3.94 -50.74 8.38
N HIS A 160 -2.67 -50.34 8.22
CA HIS A 160 -1.74 -50.24 9.34
C HIS A 160 -2.26 -49.30 10.43
N ALA A 161 -2.67 -48.08 10.07
CA ALA A 161 -3.21 -47.11 11.02
C ALA A 161 -4.42 -47.66 11.79
N LYS A 162 -5.35 -48.38 11.13
CA LYS A 162 -6.50 -49.01 11.79
C LYS A 162 -6.08 -50.10 12.78
N ARG A 163 -5.12 -50.96 12.41
CA ARG A 163 -4.57 -51.97 13.33
C ARG A 163 -3.94 -51.30 14.56
N ARG A 164 -3.17 -50.24 14.35
CA ARG A 164 -2.53 -49.48 15.43
C ARG A 164 -3.53 -48.80 16.36
N VAL A 165 -4.62 -48.25 15.82
CA VAL A 165 -5.74 -47.75 16.63
C VAL A 165 -6.30 -48.84 17.54
N ALA A 166 -6.53 -50.05 17.01
CA ALA A 166 -7.03 -51.19 17.81
C ALA A 166 -6.02 -51.65 18.86
N GLU A 167 -4.73 -51.69 18.51
CA GLU A 167 -3.64 -52.07 19.44
C GLU A 167 -3.42 -51.05 20.56
N ILE A 168 -3.61 -49.75 20.30
CA ILE A 168 -3.51 -48.70 21.32
C ILE A 168 -4.71 -48.78 22.28
N GLY A 169 -5.91 -49.08 21.76
CA GLY A 169 -7.10 -49.32 22.58
C GLY A 169 -7.65 -48.11 23.33
N ASP A 170 -7.29 -46.88 22.94
CA ASP A 170 -7.80 -45.65 23.56
C ASP A 170 -9.14 -45.23 22.92
N PRO A 171 -10.21 -44.94 23.69
CA PRO A 171 -11.53 -44.55 23.17
C PRO A 171 -11.55 -43.32 22.25
N ARG A 172 -10.56 -42.43 22.33
CA ARG A 172 -10.44 -41.24 21.43
C ARG A 172 -9.94 -41.62 20.05
N LEU A 173 -9.22 -42.73 19.93
CA LEU A 173 -8.77 -43.27 18.66
C LEU A 173 -9.85 -44.18 18.06
N THR A 174 -10.46 -43.71 16.98
CA THR A 174 -11.48 -44.48 16.25
C THR A 174 -11.08 -44.63 14.79
N THR A 175 -11.78 -45.50 14.06
CA THR A 175 -11.70 -45.55 12.59
C THR A 175 -12.03 -44.20 11.95
N GLY A 176 -12.90 -43.40 12.60
CA GLY A 176 -13.19 -42.02 12.21
C GLY A 176 -11.96 -41.10 12.30
N THR A 177 -11.08 -41.31 13.29
CA THR A 177 -9.80 -40.59 13.41
C THR A 177 -8.88 -40.91 12.23
N VAL A 178 -8.77 -42.18 11.83
CA VAL A 178 -7.99 -42.59 10.65
C VAL A 178 -8.52 -41.96 9.36
N ARG A 179 -9.85 -41.91 9.19
CA ARG A 179 -10.46 -41.23 8.04
C ARG A 179 -10.11 -39.74 7.99
N ARG A 180 -10.24 -39.04 9.12
CA ARG A 180 -9.86 -37.61 9.20
C ARG A 180 -8.36 -37.38 8.94
N LEU A 181 -7.49 -38.30 9.38
CA LEU A 181 -6.07 -38.27 9.04
C LEU A 181 -5.86 -38.43 7.54
N ARG A 182 -6.53 -39.39 6.90
CA ARG A 182 -6.48 -39.58 5.44
C ARG A 182 -6.87 -38.34 4.67
N ASP A 183 -7.89 -37.62 5.13
CA ASP A 183 -8.35 -36.39 4.49
C ASP A 183 -7.39 -35.21 4.73
N ARG A 184 -6.73 -35.12 5.89
CA ARG A 184 -5.90 -33.96 6.29
C ARG A 184 -4.41 -34.10 5.96
N LEU A 185 -3.88 -35.32 5.93
CA LEU A 185 -2.44 -35.57 5.79
C LEU A 185 -1.84 -35.08 4.45
N PRO A 186 -2.52 -35.22 3.29
CA PRO A 186 -2.00 -34.66 2.04
C PRO A 186 -1.80 -33.15 2.12
N ARG A 187 -2.75 -32.43 2.72
CA ARG A 187 -2.67 -30.97 2.92
C ARG A 187 -1.55 -30.61 3.88
N HIS A 188 -1.37 -31.38 4.94
CA HIS A 188 -0.32 -31.15 5.92
C HIS A 188 1.09 -31.33 5.33
N LEU A 189 1.30 -32.34 4.49
CA LEU A 189 2.57 -32.52 3.78
C LEU A 189 2.82 -31.37 2.80
N ALA A 190 1.80 -30.96 2.04
CA ALA A 190 1.88 -29.79 1.17
C ALA A 190 2.19 -28.48 1.91
N SER A 191 1.75 -28.35 3.18
CA SER A 191 2.00 -27.13 3.95
C SER A 191 3.48 -26.92 4.27
N VAL A 192 4.27 -27.99 4.39
CA VAL A 192 5.72 -27.89 4.64
C VAL A 192 6.42 -27.17 3.50
N THR A 193 6.17 -27.59 2.25
CA THR A 193 6.74 -26.92 1.07
C THR A 193 6.21 -25.50 0.92
N ALA A 194 4.91 -25.27 1.19
CA ALA A 194 4.30 -23.94 1.14
C ALA A 194 4.90 -22.97 2.20
N GLU A 195 5.18 -23.45 3.41
CA GLU A 195 5.81 -22.68 4.47
C GLU A 195 7.27 -22.33 4.14
N LEU A 196 8.01 -23.27 3.52
CA LEU A 196 9.35 -22.99 3.01
C LEU A 196 9.31 -21.94 1.89
N ALA A 197 8.37 -22.05 0.95
CA ALA A 197 8.16 -21.02 -0.07
C ALA A 197 7.86 -19.64 0.53
N LEU A 198 6.99 -19.57 1.54
CA LEU A 198 6.73 -18.33 2.27
C LEU A 198 8.00 -17.74 2.90
N ARG A 199 8.83 -18.58 3.55
CA ARG A 199 10.12 -18.15 4.14
C ARG A 199 11.07 -17.58 3.08
N GLU A 200 11.08 -18.13 1.88
CA GLU A 200 11.86 -17.60 0.76
C GLU A 200 11.40 -16.20 0.33
N VAL A 201 10.07 -15.98 0.26
CA VAL A 201 9.52 -14.64 -0.05
C VAL A 201 9.90 -13.63 1.03
N VAL A 202 9.71 -13.97 2.30
CA VAL A 202 10.05 -13.09 3.45
C VAL A 202 11.54 -12.73 3.47
N ARG A 203 12.40 -13.63 2.98
CA ARG A 203 13.85 -13.40 2.83
C ARG A 203 14.21 -12.61 1.56
N GLY A 204 13.24 -12.10 0.80
CA GLY A 204 13.47 -11.34 -0.43
C GLY A 204 13.92 -12.20 -1.61
N ARG A 205 13.61 -13.50 -1.62
CA ARG A 205 14.03 -14.45 -2.67
C ARG A 205 12.82 -15.06 -3.40
N PRO A 206 12.08 -14.26 -4.17
CA PRO A 206 10.85 -14.71 -4.84
C PRO A 206 11.09 -15.82 -5.87
N ALA A 207 12.28 -15.90 -6.47
CA ALA A 207 12.62 -16.97 -7.41
C ALA A 207 12.72 -18.35 -6.72
N GLY A 208 13.26 -18.40 -5.49
CA GLY A 208 13.29 -19.62 -4.67
C GLY A 208 11.89 -20.04 -4.23
N ALA A 209 11.05 -19.08 -3.84
CA ALA A 209 9.65 -19.34 -3.54
C ALA A 209 8.89 -19.89 -4.76
N GLY A 210 9.06 -19.27 -5.92
CA GLY A 210 8.44 -19.72 -7.18
C GLY A 210 8.85 -21.14 -7.56
N ARG A 211 10.12 -21.53 -7.35
CA ARG A 211 10.60 -22.91 -7.55
C ARG A 211 9.84 -23.90 -6.69
N LEU A 212 9.73 -23.65 -5.39
CA LEU A 212 9.04 -24.53 -4.44
C LEU A 212 7.52 -24.62 -4.73
N VAL A 213 6.89 -23.50 -5.09
CA VAL A 213 5.48 -23.48 -5.52
C VAL A 213 5.27 -24.29 -6.79
N ALA A 214 6.18 -24.18 -7.77
CA ALA A 214 6.11 -24.96 -9.00
C ALA A 214 6.26 -26.47 -8.74
N LEU A 215 7.18 -26.88 -7.87
CA LEU A 215 7.32 -28.28 -7.44
C LEU A 215 6.04 -28.80 -6.79
N LEU A 216 5.40 -27.98 -5.94
CA LEU A 216 4.16 -28.37 -5.27
C LEU A 216 2.99 -28.53 -6.26
N HIS A 217 2.85 -27.63 -7.23
CA HIS A 217 1.85 -27.74 -8.30
C HIS A 217 2.09 -28.91 -9.25
N ALA A 218 3.35 -29.26 -9.52
CA ALA A 218 3.72 -30.41 -10.34
C ALA A 218 3.58 -31.75 -9.59
N SER A 219 3.41 -31.72 -8.27
CA SER A 219 3.31 -32.93 -7.47
C SER A 219 2.00 -33.70 -7.71
N PRO A 220 2.00 -35.02 -7.55
CA PRO A 220 0.79 -35.84 -7.67
C PRO A 220 -0.10 -35.82 -6.41
N LEU A 221 0.12 -34.88 -5.48
CA LEU A 221 -0.79 -34.67 -4.35
C LEU A 221 -2.15 -34.15 -4.85
N PRO A 222 -3.24 -34.37 -4.11
CA PRO A 222 -4.54 -33.84 -4.49
C PRO A 222 -4.49 -32.32 -4.67
N GLU A 223 -4.95 -31.81 -5.82
CA GLU A 223 -4.91 -30.38 -6.17
C GLU A 223 -5.53 -29.49 -5.08
N ARG A 224 -6.66 -29.93 -4.51
CA ARG A 224 -7.32 -29.25 -3.40
C ARG A 224 -6.41 -29.15 -2.16
N ALA A 225 -5.63 -30.18 -1.86
CA ALA A 225 -4.73 -30.18 -0.72
C ALA A 225 -3.57 -29.17 -0.92
N VAL A 226 -3.05 -29.09 -2.14
CA VAL A 226 -2.04 -28.09 -2.54
C VAL A 226 -2.60 -26.67 -2.45
N ALA A 227 -3.77 -26.43 -3.06
CA ALA A 227 -4.43 -25.12 -3.03
C ALA A 227 -4.77 -24.66 -1.60
N ASP A 228 -5.29 -25.57 -0.77
CA ASP A 228 -5.60 -25.28 0.63
C ASP A 228 -4.34 -24.99 1.47
N ALA A 229 -3.23 -25.67 1.20
CA ALA A 229 -1.95 -25.43 1.87
C ALA A 229 -1.36 -24.06 1.51
N LEU A 230 -1.30 -23.73 0.21
CA LEU A 230 -0.84 -22.43 -0.28
C LEU A 230 -1.73 -21.29 0.24
N ARG A 231 -3.06 -21.49 0.30
CA ARG A 231 -3.99 -20.49 0.83
C ARG A 231 -3.79 -20.25 2.32
N GLU A 232 -3.54 -21.30 3.09
CA GLU A 232 -3.34 -21.17 4.54
C GLU A 232 -2.10 -20.33 4.86
N VAL A 233 -0.98 -20.55 4.16
CA VAL A 233 0.26 -19.81 4.43
C VAL A 233 0.15 -18.33 4.09
N VAL A 234 -0.70 -17.94 3.14
CA VAL A 234 -0.91 -16.52 2.79
C VAL A 234 -2.02 -15.83 3.59
N ARG A 235 -2.78 -16.54 4.44
CA ARG A 235 -3.86 -15.95 5.24
C ARG A 235 -3.45 -14.73 6.08
N PRO A 236 -2.27 -14.70 6.72
CA PRO A 236 -1.82 -13.51 7.43
C PRO A 236 -1.66 -12.29 6.50
N ALA A 237 -1.11 -12.50 5.30
CA ALA A 237 -0.97 -11.45 4.29
C ALA A 237 -2.34 -10.99 3.75
N GLU A 238 -3.25 -11.93 3.48
CA GLU A 238 -4.65 -11.61 3.13
C GLU A 238 -5.30 -10.71 4.20
N THR A 239 -5.18 -11.12 5.47
CA THR A 239 -5.77 -10.38 6.60
C THR A 239 -5.19 -8.98 6.71
N ALA A 240 -3.87 -8.84 6.54
CA ALA A 240 -3.19 -7.54 6.57
C ALA A 240 -3.65 -6.62 5.43
N LEU A 241 -3.83 -7.14 4.21
CA LEU A 241 -4.32 -6.37 3.06
C LEU A 241 -5.75 -5.88 3.28
N ARG A 242 -6.65 -6.76 3.74
CA ARG A 242 -8.05 -6.38 4.03
C ARG A 242 -8.13 -5.35 5.15
N ALA A 243 -7.36 -5.53 6.21
CA ALA A 243 -7.29 -4.56 7.31
C ALA A 243 -6.78 -3.19 6.84
N ALA A 244 -5.76 -3.16 5.97
CA ALA A 244 -5.26 -1.91 5.39
C ALA A 244 -6.32 -1.22 4.51
N CYS A 245 -7.04 -1.98 3.68
CA CYS A 245 -8.13 -1.45 2.86
C CYS A 245 -9.26 -0.88 3.72
N THR A 246 -9.73 -1.62 4.73
CA THR A 246 -10.76 -1.16 5.66
C THR A 246 -10.34 0.11 6.40
N ALA A 247 -9.13 0.15 6.95
CA ALA A 247 -8.60 1.33 7.64
C ALA A 247 -8.55 2.57 6.73
N ALA A 248 -8.17 2.40 5.45
CA ALA A 248 -8.17 3.50 4.49
C ALA A 248 -9.59 4.03 4.21
N ARG A 249 -10.58 3.14 4.07
CA ARG A 249 -11.99 3.53 3.86
C ARG A 249 -12.59 4.23 5.08
N GLU A 250 -12.28 3.74 6.27
CA GLU A 250 -12.72 4.33 7.54
C GLU A 250 -12.10 5.73 7.72
N ALA A 251 -10.82 5.91 7.41
CA ALA A 251 -10.14 7.20 7.49
C ALA A 251 -10.80 8.26 6.58
N VAL A 252 -11.20 7.89 5.37
CA VAL A 252 -11.91 8.78 4.43
C VAL A 252 -13.34 9.10 4.89
N SER A 253 -13.97 8.20 5.66
CA SER A 253 -15.38 8.34 6.09
C SER A 253 -15.54 9.07 7.42
N ALA A 254 -14.58 8.94 8.33
CA ALA A 254 -14.67 9.45 9.70
C ALA A 254 -14.32 10.94 9.82
N GLU A 255 -13.49 11.43 8.92
CA GLU A 255 -13.19 12.86 8.79
C GLU A 255 -13.90 13.35 7.52
N GLU A 256 -14.30 14.63 7.43
CA GLU A 256 -14.47 15.31 6.13
C GLU A 256 -13.10 15.43 5.43
N GLY A 257 -12.40 14.30 5.35
CA GLY A 257 -10.97 14.19 5.56
C GLY A 257 -10.24 14.07 4.26
N ASP A 258 -9.06 14.66 4.25
CA ASP A 258 -8.10 14.53 3.17
C ASP A 258 -7.80 13.03 2.93
N GLY A 259 -8.29 12.49 1.81
CA GLY A 259 -8.04 11.11 1.43
C GLY A 259 -6.59 10.84 0.98
N GLY A 260 -5.78 11.89 0.81
CA GLY A 260 -4.37 11.77 0.40
C GLY A 260 -3.52 10.99 1.41
N PRO A 261 -3.49 11.37 2.70
CA PRO A 261 -2.85 10.61 3.77
C PRO A 261 -3.32 9.15 3.85
N ALA A 262 -4.62 8.89 3.70
CA ALA A 262 -5.17 7.53 3.73
C ALA A 262 -4.67 6.68 2.54
N ALA A 263 -4.64 7.25 1.33
CA ALA A 263 -4.09 6.60 0.15
C ALA A 263 -2.60 6.30 0.30
N ALA A 264 -1.81 7.25 0.81
CA ALA A 264 -0.37 7.07 1.02
C ALA A 264 -0.08 5.95 2.03
N ALA A 265 -0.79 5.94 3.17
CA ALA A 265 -0.66 4.89 4.18
C ALA A 265 -1.09 3.51 3.64
N LEU A 266 -2.11 3.46 2.79
CA LEU A 266 -2.52 2.22 2.13
C LEU A 266 -1.42 1.70 1.20
N LEU A 267 -0.89 2.54 0.31
CA LEU A 267 0.17 2.16 -0.65
C LEU A 267 1.44 1.66 0.05
N GLU A 268 1.80 2.27 1.18
CA GLU A 268 2.93 1.84 2.00
C GLU A 268 2.71 0.44 2.61
N ARG A 269 1.50 0.16 3.10
CA ARG A 269 1.18 -1.08 3.84
C ARG A 269 0.89 -2.29 2.94
N ILE A 270 0.53 -2.10 1.68
CA ILE A 270 0.15 -3.22 0.79
C ILE A 270 1.35 -3.92 0.13
N GLY A 271 2.51 -3.26 0.05
CA GLY A 271 3.63 -3.72 -0.78
C GLY A 271 4.11 -5.15 -0.45
N GLU A 272 4.53 -5.37 0.79
CA GLU A 272 5.03 -6.68 1.24
C GLU A 272 3.92 -7.76 1.25
N PRO A 273 2.74 -7.55 1.87
CA PRO A 273 1.69 -8.57 1.88
C PRO A 273 1.19 -8.96 0.48
N LEU A 274 1.06 -8.00 -0.44
CA LEU A 274 0.65 -8.30 -1.82
C LEU A 274 1.75 -9.06 -2.58
N GLY A 275 3.02 -8.73 -2.34
CA GLY A 275 4.15 -9.48 -2.90
C GLY A 275 4.14 -10.96 -2.48
N VAL A 276 3.83 -11.24 -1.20
CA VAL A 276 3.64 -12.61 -0.70
C VAL A 276 2.51 -13.33 -1.44
N VAL A 277 1.32 -12.72 -1.52
CA VAL A 277 0.16 -13.34 -2.18
C VAL A 277 0.45 -13.61 -3.67
N ARG A 278 0.99 -12.64 -4.41
CA ARG A 278 1.33 -12.78 -5.83
C ARG A 278 2.38 -13.87 -6.09
N THR A 279 3.38 -13.98 -5.23
CA THR A 279 4.46 -14.96 -5.41
C THR A 279 4.00 -16.37 -5.08
N VAL A 280 3.22 -16.54 -4.00
CA VAL A 280 2.82 -17.87 -3.51
C VAL A 280 1.61 -18.43 -4.27
N LEU A 281 0.61 -17.59 -4.58
CA LEU A 281 -0.60 -18.04 -5.28
C LEU A 281 -0.54 -17.81 -6.80
N GLY A 282 0.33 -16.92 -7.27
CA GLY A 282 0.34 -16.44 -8.64
C GLY A 282 -0.53 -15.19 -8.85
N ALA A 283 -0.19 -14.42 -9.89
CA ALA A 283 -0.92 -13.20 -10.26
C ALA A 283 -2.34 -13.48 -10.75
N ASP A 284 -2.56 -14.62 -11.42
CA ASP A 284 -3.84 -15.00 -12.02
C ASP A 284 -4.78 -15.74 -11.04
N ALA A 285 -4.35 -15.96 -9.79
CA ALA A 285 -5.20 -16.63 -8.82
C ALA A 285 -6.38 -15.75 -8.42
N ALA A 286 -7.57 -16.35 -8.36
CA ALA A 286 -8.83 -15.63 -8.06
C ALA A 286 -8.77 -14.84 -6.74
N LEU A 287 -8.03 -15.33 -5.73
CA LEU A 287 -7.83 -14.58 -4.47
C LEU A 287 -6.92 -13.36 -4.67
N THR A 288 -5.84 -13.47 -5.44
CA THR A 288 -4.95 -12.35 -5.78
C THR A 288 -5.73 -11.25 -6.47
N SER A 289 -6.49 -11.60 -7.53
CA SER A 289 -7.31 -10.62 -8.26
C SER A 289 -8.38 -9.99 -7.37
N ALA A 290 -9.01 -10.76 -6.48
CA ALA A 290 -10.01 -10.23 -5.55
C ALA A 290 -9.42 -9.23 -4.54
N LEU A 291 -8.19 -9.45 -4.07
CA LEU A 291 -7.51 -8.54 -3.15
C LEU A 291 -7.03 -7.27 -3.87
N GLU A 292 -6.52 -7.40 -5.09
CA GLU A 292 -6.13 -6.25 -5.91
C GLU A 292 -7.35 -5.39 -6.26
N GLU A 293 -8.48 -6.02 -6.58
CA GLU A 293 -9.75 -5.34 -6.80
C GLU A 293 -10.21 -4.58 -5.55
N GLU A 294 -10.01 -5.15 -4.36
CA GLU A 294 -10.32 -4.50 -3.09
C GLU A 294 -9.44 -3.26 -2.84
N ILE A 295 -8.14 -3.37 -3.14
CA ILE A 295 -7.15 -2.29 -3.09
C ILE A 295 -7.53 -1.17 -4.08
N ALA A 296 -7.86 -1.52 -5.33
CA ALA A 296 -8.28 -0.58 -6.36
C ALA A 296 -9.48 0.24 -5.90
N SER A 297 -10.51 -0.44 -5.35
CA SER A 297 -11.70 0.23 -4.83
C SER A 297 -11.39 1.15 -3.64
N ALA A 298 -10.49 0.76 -2.73
CA ALA A 298 -10.11 1.58 -1.58
C ALA A 298 -9.33 2.83 -2.01
N LEU A 299 -8.36 2.69 -2.92
CA LEU A 299 -7.59 3.82 -3.47
C LEU A 299 -8.49 4.80 -4.25
N ASN A 300 -9.42 4.28 -5.05
CA ASN A 300 -10.39 5.11 -5.76
C ASN A 300 -11.23 5.98 -4.79
N GLN A 301 -11.70 5.39 -3.68
CA GLN A 301 -12.43 6.14 -2.65
C GLN A 301 -11.56 7.20 -1.98
N CYS A 302 -10.30 6.87 -1.67
CA CYS A 302 -9.36 7.85 -1.11
C CYS A 302 -9.13 9.03 -2.07
N ALA A 303 -8.96 8.78 -3.37
CA ALA A 303 -8.77 9.84 -4.35
C ALA A 303 -10.00 10.76 -4.47
N VAL A 304 -11.20 10.19 -4.49
CA VAL A 304 -12.44 10.98 -4.52
C VAL A 304 -12.61 11.80 -3.24
N GLY A 305 -12.31 11.20 -2.08
CA GLY A 305 -12.33 11.89 -0.79
C GLY A 305 -11.37 13.08 -0.75
N GLU A 306 -10.11 12.89 -1.16
CA GLU A 306 -9.13 13.98 -1.28
C GLU A 306 -9.58 15.07 -2.24
N PHE A 307 -10.14 14.71 -3.39
CA PHE A 307 -10.63 15.67 -4.37
C PHE A 307 -11.78 16.52 -3.79
N HIS A 308 -12.74 15.90 -3.11
CA HIS A 308 -13.84 16.60 -2.46
C HIS A 308 -13.37 17.50 -1.31
N ALA A 309 -12.40 17.06 -0.51
CA ALA A 309 -11.89 17.81 0.63
C ALA A 309 -11.00 18.99 0.22
N THR A 310 -10.18 18.83 -0.83
CA THR A 310 -9.12 19.80 -1.15
C THR A 310 -9.33 20.57 -2.46
N GLY A 311 -10.20 20.09 -3.35
CA GLY A 311 -10.35 20.60 -4.73
C GLY A 311 -9.09 20.44 -5.60
N ARG A 312 -8.02 19.82 -5.08
CA ARG A 312 -6.75 19.67 -5.80
C ARG A 312 -6.87 18.50 -6.78
N VAL A 313 -6.35 18.70 -7.98
CA VAL A 313 -6.46 17.70 -9.04
C VAL A 313 -5.27 16.74 -9.09
N ARG A 314 -4.05 17.25 -8.87
CA ARG A 314 -2.83 16.48 -9.18
C ARG A 314 -2.66 15.21 -8.34
N ALA A 315 -2.87 15.32 -7.03
CA ALA A 315 -2.66 14.20 -6.12
C ALA A 315 -3.73 13.10 -6.29
N PRO A 316 -5.05 13.42 -6.34
CA PRO A 316 -6.08 12.42 -6.66
C PRO A 316 -5.88 11.70 -7.99
N LEU A 317 -5.41 12.39 -9.05
CA LEU A 317 -5.09 11.73 -10.32
C LEU A 317 -3.94 10.72 -10.19
N GLY A 318 -2.94 11.00 -9.35
CA GLY A 318 -1.87 10.05 -9.05
C GLY A 318 -2.39 8.80 -8.35
N VAL A 319 -3.29 8.98 -7.37
CA VAL A 319 -3.93 7.87 -6.66
C VAL A 319 -4.85 7.06 -7.57
N LEU A 320 -5.65 7.71 -8.44
CA LEU A 320 -6.50 7.02 -9.42
C LEU A 320 -5.68 6.21 -10.43
N ALA A 321 -4.53 6.74 -10.87
CA ALA A 321 -3.61 6.00 -11.74
C ALA A 321 -3.06 4.75 -11.04
N ALA A 322 -2.71 4.86 -9.75
CA ALA A 322 -2.30 3.70 -8.96
C ALA A 322 -3.45 2.70 -8.80
N ALA A 323 -4.67 3.17 -8.50
CA ALA A 323 -5.86 2.33 -8.38
C ALA A 323 -6.14 1.53 -9.66
N ALA A 324 -5.99 2.16 -10.84
CA ALA A 324 -6.16 1.51 -12.12
C ALA A 324 -5.19 0.33 -12.33
N GLY A 325 -3.98 0.41 -11.76
CA GLY A 325 -2.99 -0.67 -11.80
C GLY A 325 -3.38 -1.93 -11.03
N TYR A 326 -4.39 -1.86 -10.15
CA TYR A 326 -4.91 -3.00 -9.38
C TYR A 326 -6.31 -3.45 -9.83
N ALA A 327 -6.98 -2.71 -10.71
CA ALA A 327 -8.34 -2.99 -11.12
C ALA A 327 -8.41 -4.11 -12.17
N HIS A 328 -9.12 -5.20 -11.86
CA HIS A 328 -9.32 -6.34 -12.75
C HIS A 328 -10.73 -6.41 -13.31
N VAL A 329 -11.72 -6.01 -12.52
CA VAL A 329 -13.12 -6.04 -12.92
C VAL A 329 -13.46 -4.81 -13.76
N GLN A 330 -14.10 -5.02 -14.92
CA GLN A 330 -14.45 -3.94 -15.86
C GLN A 330 -15.24 -2.81 -15.17
N ARG A 331 -16.21 -3.16 -14.32
CA ARG A 331 -17.01 -2.18 -13.57
C ARG A 331 -16.16 -1.19 -12.76
N THR A 332 -15.07 -1.66 -12.15
CA THR A 332 -14.19 -0.81 -11.33
C THR A 332 -13.25 0.01 -12.20
N ARG A 333 -12.79 -0.54 -13.33
CA ARG A 333 -12.07 0.23 -14.35
C ARG A 333 -12.92 1.40 -14.84
N ASP A 334 -14.17 1.14 -15.23
CA ASP A 334 -15.11 2.17 -15.68
C ASP A 334 -15.39 3.21 -14.58
N LEU A 335 -15.45 2.79 -13.31
CA LEU A 335 -15.61 3.71 -12.19
C LEU A 335 -14.38 4.61 -12.00
N ILE A 336 -13.18 4.04 -12.02
CA ILE A 336 -11.93 4.79 -11.90
C ILE A 336 -11.78 5.74 -13.09
N GLU A 337 -12.05 5.29 -14.31
CA GLU A 337 -12.01 6.12 -15.53
C GLU A 337 -12.97 7.30 -15.45
N ARG A 338 -14.23 7.08 -15.05
CA ARG A 338 -15.18 8.18 -14.81
C ARG A 338 -14.69 9.16 -13.77
N ASN A 339 -14.06 8.70 -12.69
CA ASN A 339 -13.52 9.59 -11.67
C ASN A 339 -12.29 10.36 -12.19
N VAL A 340 -11.43 9.72 -12.99
CA VAL A 340 -10.34 10.39 -13.71
C VAL A 340 -10.90 11.47 -14.61
N ASP A 341 -11.96 11.20 -15.35
CA ASP A 341 -12.65 12.19 -16.19
C ASP A 341 -13.18 13.34 -15.34
N VAL A 342 -13.94 13.09 -14.28
CA VAL A 342 -14.49 14.16 -13.42
C VAL A 342 -13.39 15.05 -12.83
N VAL A 343 -12.34 14.44 -12.28
CA VAL A 343 -11.22 15.17 -11.67
C VAL A 343 -10.43 15.95 -12.74
N SER A 344 -10.16 15.34 -13.89
CA SER A 344 -9.44 15.98 -14.99
C SER A 344 -10.26 17.09 -15.69
N HIS A 345 -11.57 16.92 -15.84
CA HIS A 345 -12.46 17.97 -16.33
C HIS A 345 -12.57 19.14 -15.35
N SER A 346 -12.47 18.88 -14.05
CA SER A 346 -12.39 19.95 -13.03
C SER A 346 -11.06 20.72 -13.09
N ARG A 347 -9.96 20.05 -13.46
CA ARG A 347 -8.71 20.73 -13.89
C ARG A 347 -8.92 21.60 -15.11
N ASN A 348 -9.94 21.33 -15.89
CA ASN A 348 -10.16 21.87 -17.21
C ASN A 348 -11.49 22.65 -17.31
N ALA A 349 -12.04 23.09 -16.18
CA ALA A 349 -13.18 23.99 -16.17
C ALA A 349 -12.65 25.43 -16.20
N ALA A 350 -13.16 26.24 -17.11
CA ALA A 350 -12.99 27.69 -17.04
C ALA A 350 -13.54 28.17 -15.69
N PRO A 351 -12.80 28.97 -14.92
CA PRO A 351 -13.34 29.48 -13.67
C PRO A 351 -14.56 30.34 -14.01
N THR A 352 -15.74 29.95 -13.53
CA THR A 352 -16.99 30.70 -13.70
C THR A 352 -17.23 31.69 -12.56
N GLY A 353 -16.48 31.55 -11.46
CA GLY A 353 -16.57 32.39 -10.28
C GLY A 353 -15.42 32.12 -9.29
N PRO A 354 -15.41 32.80 -8.14
CA PRO A 354 -14.42 32.58 -7.10
C PRO A 354 -14.51 31.17 -6.50
N SER A 355 -13.38 30.60 -6.07
CA SER A 355 -13.37 29.29 -5.39
C SER A 355 -14.18 29.34 -4.09
N ASP A 356 -14.81 28.22 -3.76
CA ASP A 356 -15.48 28.03 -2.49
C ASP A 356 -14.51 28.03 -1.30
N ASP A 357 -13.23 27.78 -1.53
CA ASP A 357 -12.19 27.85 -0.49
C ASP A 357 -11.90 29.29 -0.04
N LEU A 358 -12.37 30.30 -0.80
CA LEU A 358 -12.20 31.68 -0.38
C LEU A 358 -13.12 31.99 0.82
N PRO A 359 -12.57 32.65 1.86
CA PRO A 359 -13.39 33.20 2.93
C PRO A 359 -14.58 33.98 2.35
N PRO A 360 -15.80 33.87 2.92
CA PRO A 360 -17.02 34.39 2.31
C PRO A 360 -16.92 35.83 1.81
N ARG A 361 -16.18 36.68 2.53
CA ARG A 361 -15.96 38.07 2.14
C ARG A 361 -15.02 38.24 0.94
N LEU A 362 -13.95 37.45 0.88
CA LEU A 362 -13.07 37.46 -0.30
C LEU A 362 -13.82 36.97 -1.53
N ARG A 363 -14.72 35.99 -1.33
CA ARG A 363 -15.66 35.52 -2.35
C ARG A 363 -16.60 36.64 -2.80
N GLU A 364 -17.25 37.34 -1.87
CA GLU A 364 -18.12 38.50 -2.15
C GLU A 364 -17.38 39.57 -2.96
N MET A 365 -16.15 39.93 -2.54
CA MET A 365 -15.31 40.88 -3.27
C MET A 365 -14.95 40.41 -4.68
N CYS A 366 -14.78 39.09 -4.89
CA CYS A 366 -14.61 38.53 -6.21
C CYS A 366 -15.91 38.64 -7.03
N VAL A 367 -17.07 38.29 -6.47
CA VAL A 367 -18.37 38.44 -7.14
C VAL A 367 -18.62 39.90 -7.58
N GLU A 368 -18.20 40.88 -6.78
CA GLU A 368 -18.22 42.31 -7.14
C GLU A 368 -17.21 42.71 -8.25
N GLY A 369 -16.43 41.77 -8.79
CA GLY A 369 -15.40 42.00 -9.80
C GLY A 369 -14.11 42.62 -9.26
N LYS A 370 -13.90 42.65 -7.93
CA LYS A 370 -12.72 43.26 -7.28
C LYS A 370 -11.57 42.28 -7.06
N VAL A 371 -11.35 41.32 -7.96
CA VAL A 371 -10.37 40.20 -7.88
C VAL A 371 -8.94 40.56 -7.42
N GLU A 372 -8.46 41.76 -7.75
CA GLU A 372 -7.14 42.22 -7.30
C GLU A 372 -7.03 42.42 -5.80
N ARG A 373 -8.14 42.81 -5.15
CA ARG A 373 -8.14 43.10 -3.71
C ARG A 373 -8.01 41.79 -2.90
N PRO A 374 -8.81 40.73 -3.14
CA PRO A 374 -8.61 39.44 -2.49
C PRO A 374 -7.24 38.82 -2.80
N ALA A 375 -6.79 38.87 -4.06
CA ALA A 375 -5.47 38.35 -4.41
C ALA A 375 -4.33 39.13 -3.73
N ALA A 376 -4.46 40.45 -3.56
CA ALA A 376 -3.47 41.24 -2.82
C ALA A 376 -3.51 40.94 -1.31
N PHE A 377 -4.71 40.73 -0.77
CA PHE A 377 -4.92 40.37 0.62
C PHE A 377 -4.28 39.01 0.96
N LEU A 378 -4.58 37.97 0.17
CA LEU A 378 -4.01 36.64 0.35
C LEU A 378 -2.47 36.65 0.27
N ARG A 379 -1.87 37.42 -0.65
CA ARG A 379 -0.39 37.56 -0.72
C ARG A 379 0.18 38.27 0.50
N ALA A 380 -0.49 39.31 0.99
CA ALA A 380 -0.05 40.03 2.18
C ALA A 380 -0.16 39.15 3.43
N MET A 381 -1.23 38.36 3.53
CA MET A 381 -1.43 37.37 4.59
C MET A 381 -0.39 36.26 4.51
N ALA A 382 -0.17 35.68 3.33
CA ALA A 382 0.85 34.66 3.08
C ALA A 382 2.23 35.12 3.56
N ALA A 383 2.65 36.35 3.22
CA ALA A 383 3.93 36.89 3.66
C ALA A 383 4.03 37.05 5.18
N ARG A 384 2.93 37.38 5.87
CA ARG A 384 2.88 37.52 7.33
C ARG A 384 2.85 36.16 8.04
N VAL A 385 2.06 35.23 7.51
CA VAL A 385 1.87 33.89 8.06
C VAL A 385 3.10 33.03 7.83
N ALA A 386 3.78 33.15 6.69
CA ALA A 386 4.99 32.38 6.35
C ALA A 386 6.13 32.54 7.38
N ALA A 387 6.14 33.62 8.17
CA ALA A 387 7.09 33.82 9.26
C ALA A 387 6.82 32.94 10.49
N ARG A 388 5.58 32.42 10.64
CA ARG A 388 5.14 31.57 11.76
C ARG A 388 4.83 30.14 11.31
N ASP A 389 4.19 30.01 10.15
CA ASP A 389 3.80 28.76 9.52
C ASP A 389 4.09 28.83 8.01
N LYS A 390 5.13 28.09 7.60
CA LYS A 390 5.59 28.06 6.21
C LYS A 390 4.62 27.33 5.28
N GLU A 391 3.89 26.33 5.78
CA GLU A 391 2.96 25.54 4.96
C GLU A 391 1.70 26.36 4.67
N LEU A 392 1.07 26.93 5.70
CA LEU A 392 -0.08 27.80 5.53
C LEU A 392 0.27 29.05 4.69
N GLY A 393 1.47 29.60 4.87
CA GLY A 393 1.99 30.69 4.02
C GLY A 393 2.09 30.29 2.55
N ARG A 394 2.56 29.07 2.24
CA ARG A 394 2.61 28.54 0.87
C ARG A 394 1.22 28.31 0.30
N GLN A 395 0.27 27.78 1.09
CA GLN A 395 -1.12 27.56 0.67
C GLN A 395 -1.84 28.86 0.34
N LEU A 396 -1.71 29.88 1.20
CA LEU A 396 -2.28 31.21 0.95
C LEU A 396 -1.66 31.87 -0.29
N LEU A 397 -0.35 31.69 -0.51
CA LEU A 397 0.32 32.20 -1.70
C LEU A 397 -0.14 31.46 -2.96
N ALA A 398 -0.35 30.15 -2.87
CA ALA A 398 -0.88 29.33 -3.95
C ALA A 398 -2.29 29.80 -4.33
N LEU A 399 -3.20 29.94 -3.36
CA LEU A 399 -4.56 30.50 -3.58
C LEU A 399 -4.51 31.91 -4.19
N ALA A 400 -3.56 32.75 -3.80
CA ALA A 400 -3.45 34.10 -4.33
C ALA A 400 -2.85 34.20 -5.75
N THR A 401 -2.16 33.14 -6.16
CA THR A 401 -1.45 33.05 -7.44
C THR A 401 -2.27 32.23 -8.44
N ASP A 402 -3.06 31.29 -7.94
CA ASP A 402 -4.08 30.60 -8.71
C ASP A 402 -5.15 31.61 -9.15
N ARG A 403 -5.18 31.83 -10.45
CA ARG A 403 -6.10 32.77 -11.08
C ARG A 403 -7.53 32.24 -11.10
N ARG A 404 -7.73 30.93 -10.90
CA ARG A 404 -9.05 30.31 -10.80
C ARG A 404 -9.66 30.54 -9.43
N SER A 405 -8.88 30.42 -8.36
CA SER A 405 -9.38 30.63 -6.99
C SER A 405 -9.92 32.04 -6.78
N VAL A 406 -9.29 33.06 -7.39
CA VAL A 406 -9.69 34.47 -7.27
C VAL A 406 -10.28 35.00 -8.59
N ALA A 407 -11.13 34.20 -9.23
CA ALA A 407 -11.86 34.61 -10.42
C ALA A 407 -13.17 35.32 -10.07
N ALA A 408 -13.68 36.12 -11.00
CA ALA A 408 -14.96 36.79 -10.88
C ALA A 408 -15.78 36.61 -12.16
N PRO A 409 -17.11 36.43 -12.03
CA PRO A 409 -17.99 36.43 -13.20
C PRO A 409 -17.88 37.78 -13.92
N VAL A 410 -17.89 37.74 -15.26
CA VAL A 410 -17.85 38.95 -16.08
C VAL A 410 -19.26 39.51 -16.21
N THR A 411 -19.54 40.61 -15.51
CA THR A 411 -20.85 41.28 -15.57
C THR A 411 -21.05 42.11 -16.83
N ARG A 412 -19.97 42.59 -17.45
CA ARG A 412 -19.96 43.32 -18.72
C ARG A 412 -18.73 42.96 -19.53
N GLN A 413 -18.89 42.79 -20.84
CA GLN A 413 -17.74 42.56 -21.70
C GLN A 413 -16.75 43.73 -21.59
N PRO A 414 -15.44 43.45 -21.49
CA PRO A 414 -14.44 44.51 -21.42
C PRO A 414 -14.44 45.31 -22.73
N PHE A 415 -14.42 46.63 -22.61
CA PHE A 415 -14.28 47.50 -23.78
C PHE A 415 -12.96 47.22 -24.49
N THR A 416 -13.04 46.95 -25.79
CA THR A 416 -11.89 46.90 -26.69
C THR A 416 -12.16 47.86 -27.83
N GLY A 417 -11.22 48.77 -28.06
CA GLY A 417 -11.39 49.84 -29.03
C GLY A 417 -10.10 50.62 -29.17
N ARG A 418 -9.80 51.08 -30.39
CA ARG A 418 -8.60 51.83 -30.73
C ARG A 418 -8.96 52.99 -31.66
N LEU A 419 -8.46 54.18 -31.34
CA LEU A 419 -8.47 55.34 -32.20
C LEU A 419 -7.03 55.85 -32.30
N LEU A 420 -6.44 55.82 -33.50
CA LEU A 420 -5.07 56.30 -33.76
C LEU A 420 -3.99 55.68 -32.83
N GLY A 421 -4.08 54.36 -32.58
CA GLY A 421 -3.16 53.65 -31.69
C GLY A 421 -3.39 53.87 -30.19
N CYS A 422 -4.31 54.77 -29.83
CA CYS A 422 -4.75 55.05 -28.47
C CYS A 422 -6.02 54.26 -28.15
N GLY A 423 -6.02 53.46 -27.09
CA GLY A 423 -7.19 52.65 -26.74
C GLY A 423 -6.89 51.46 -25.84
N VAL A 424 -7.82 50.51 -25.74
CA VAL A 424 -7.67 49.31 -24.91
C VAL A 424 -7.49 48.10 -25.81
N HIS A 425 -6.39 47.38 -25.61
CA HIS A 425 -6.04 46.19 -26.37
C HIS A 425 -5.83 44.96 -25.49
N ALA A 426 -6.30 43.82 -25.97
CA ALA A 426 -6.12 42.51 -25.38
C ALA A 426 -4.74 41.94 -25.73
N LEU A 427 -3.81 41.89 -24.77
CA LEU A 427 -2.54 41.18 -24.92
C LEU A 427 -2.67 39.75 -24.40
N ARG A 428 -2.43 38.78 -25.27
CA ARG A 428 -2.40 37.35 -24.94
C ARG A 428 -1.17 37.02 -24.09
N ALA A 429 -1.39 36.41 -22.93
CA ALA A 429 -0.34 35.94 -22.03
C ALA A 429 -0.18 34.42 -22.16
N GLY A 430 0.55 33.98 -23.19
CA GLY A 430 0.95 32.58 -23.40
C GLY A 430 0.10 31.81 -24.43
N ALA A 431 0.52 30.57 -24.69
CA ALA A 431 -0.20 29.60 -25.51
C ALA A 431 -1.57 29.26 -24.87
N PRO A 432 -2.58 28.84 -25.66
CA PRO A 432 -3.82 28.36 -25.08
C PRO A 432 -3.52 27.12 -24.23
N ASN A 433 -4.27 26.94 -23.15
CA ASN A 433 -4.24 25.65 -22.46
C ASN A 433 -4.95 24.58 -23.33
N PRO A 434 -4.91 23.29 -22.98
CA PRO A 434 -5.54 22.22 -23.75
C PRO A 434 -7.05 22.40 -24.00
N GLU A 435 -7.74 23.24 -23.21
CA GLU A 435 -9.17 23.56 -23.38
C GLU A 435 -9.42 24.78 -24.27
N GLY A 436 -8.38 25.36 -24.87
CA GLY A 436 -8.51 26.61 -25.62
C GLY A 436 -8.65 27.86 -24.74
N LEU A 437 -8.52 27.76 -23.42
CA LEU A 437 -8.52 28.92 -22.54
C LEU A 437 -7.22 29.70 -22.68
N VAL A 438 -7.38 31.00 -22.87
CA VAL A 438 -6.32 31.97 -23.02
C VAL A 438 -6.44 33.03 -21.94
N TRP A 439 -5.33 33.32 -21.29
CA TRP A 439 -5.21 34.42 -20.36
C TRP A 439 -4.93 35.70 -21.14
N VAL A 440 -5.81 36.69 -21.02
CA VAL A 440 -5.72 37.93 -21.78
C VAL A 440 -5.64 39.10 -20.81
N THR A 441 -4.57 39.90 -20.92
CA THR A 441 -4.42 41.14 -20.17
C THR A 441 -4.85 42.30 -21.06
N HIS A 442 -5.88 43.03 -20.65
CA HIS A 442 -6.28 44.26 -21.32
C HIS A 442 -5.34 45.38 -20.89
N VAL A 443 -4.70 46.02 -21.86
CA VAL A 443 -3.70 47.06 -21.67
C VAL A 443 -4.14 48.31 -22.40
N LEU A 444 -4.04 49.46 -21.74
CA LEU A 444 -4.17 50.76 -22.37
C LEU A 444 -2.94 51.01 -23.25
N THR A 445 -3.15 51.22 -24.55
CA THR A 445 -2.11 51.61 -25.50
C THR A 445 -2.17 53.10 -25.78
N LEU A 446 -1.00 53.72 -25.96
CA LEU A 446 -0.85 55.07 -26.49
C LEU A 446 0.13 54.97 -27.66
N CYS A 447 -0.27 55.43 -28.85
CA CYS A 447 0.54 55.29 -30.07
C CYS A 447 1.08 53.86 -30.25
N TRP A 448 0.19 52.86 -30.14
CA TRP A 448 0.51 51.42 -30.26
C TRP A 448 1.41 50.82 -29.17
N LEU A 449 1.97 51.62 -28.27
CA LEU A 449 2.79 51.15 -27.16
C LEU A 449 1.91 50.71 -25.97
N PRO A 450 2.06 49.48 -25.45
CA PRO A 450 1.30 49.00 -24.29
C PRO A 450 1.80 49.70 -23.02
N LEU A 451 1.02 50.67 -22.52
CA LEU A 451 1.41 51.46 -21.36
C LEU A 451 0.92 50.83 -20.06
N LEU A 452 -0.40 50.64 -19.91
CA LEU A 452 -0.99 50.40 -18.60
C LEU A 452 -1.88 49.15 -18.57
N PRO A 453 -1.43 48.05 -17.93
CA PRO A 453 -2.28 46.89 -17.70
C PRO A 453 -3.48 47.24 -16.81
N LEU A 454 -4.68 47.12 -17.34
CA LEU A 454 -5.93 47.49 -16.67
C LEU A 454 -6.51 46.31 -15.89
N ALA A 455 -6.78 45.20 -16.58
CA ALA A 455 -7.39 43.99 -16.03
C ALA A 455 -6.96 42.74 -16.81
N ALA A 456 -6.98 41.58 -16.16
CA ALA A 456 -6.82 40.29 -16.83
C ALA A 456 -8.12 39.52 -16.84
N TYR A 457 -8.31 38.72 -17.89
CA TYR A 457 -9.46 37.87 -18.09
C TYR A 457 -9.05 36.49 -18.60
N VAL A 458 -9.89 35.50 -18.35
CA VAL A 458 -9.88 34.20 -19.03
C VAL A 458 -10.83 34.29 -20.19
N ARG A 459 -10.38 33.89 -21.37
CA ARG A 459 -11.17 33.88 -22.59
C ARG A 459 -11.02 32.53 -23.30
N ASP A 460 -12.08 32.03 -23.89
CA ASP A 460 -12.03 30.96 -24.90
C ASP A 460 -12.60 31.47 -26.23
N ASP A 461 -12.82 30.56 -27.18
CA ASP A 461 -13.39 30.87 -28.49
C ASP A 461 -14.82 31.42 -28.40
N SER A 462 -15.55 31.10 -27.32
CA SER A 462 -16.91 31.59 -27.09
C SER A 462 -16.97 32.99 -26.46
N GLY A 463 -15.89 33.45 -25.83
CA GLY A 463 -15.79 34.79 -25.26
C GLY A 463 -15.11 34.84 -23.90
N VAL A 464 -15.33 35.95 -23.18
CA VAL A 464 -14.68 36.20 -21.89
C VAL A 464 -15.45 35.47 -20.79
N ARG A 465 -14.77 34.56 -20.07
CA ARG A 465 -15.38 33.70 -19.03
C ARG A 465 -15.34 34.34 -17.65
N ALA A 466 -14.16 34.79 -17.23
CA ALA A 466 -13.97 35.39 -15.92
C ALA A 466 -12.93 36.49 -15.92
N LYS A 467 -13.07 37.43 -15.00
CA LYS A 467 -12.03 38.40 -14.64
C LYS A 467 -11.13 37.75 -13.60
N VAL A 468 -9.81 37.96 -13.72
CA VAL A 468 -8.79 37.29 -12.90
C VAL A 468 -7.68 38.26 -12.50
N PRO A 469 -6.91 37.97 -11.44
CA PRO A 469 -5.81 38.85 -11.03
C PRO A 469 -4.71 38.91 -12.10
N LEU A 470 -4.15 40.11 -12.25
CA LEU A 470 -3.01 40.42 -13.11
C LEU A 470 -1.78 39.60 -12.70
N THR A 471 -1.01 39.23 -13.71
CA THR A 471 0.26 38.52 -13.53
C THR A 471 1.25 39.38 -12.73
N GLY A 472 2.27 38.74 -12.12
CA GLY A 472 3.34 39.48 -11.43
C GLY A 472 3.99 40.55 -12.33
N ARG A 473 4.30 40.18 -13.58
CA ARG A 473 4.84 41.10 -14.60
C ARG A 473 3.89 42.24 -14.91
N ALA A 474 2.62 41.96 -15.20
CA ALA A 474 1.63 43.01 -15.52
C ALA A 474 1.41 43.98 -14.34
N ARG A 475 1.41 43.49 -13.10
CA ARG A 475 1.33 44.34 -11.91
C ARG A 475 2.58 45.21 -11.75
N TRP A 476 3.76 44.63 -11.99
CA TRP A 476 5.01 45.38 -11.95
C TRP A 476 5.04 46.46 -13.02
N THR A 477 4.69 46.14 -14.27
CA THR A 477 4.56 47.10 -15.37
C THR A 477 3.56 48.19 -15.00
N ARG A 478 2.36 47.85 -14.52
CA ARG A 478 1.37 48.84 -14.09
C ARG A 478 1.91 49.80 -13.03
N ARG A 479 2.65 49.29 -12.03
CA ARG A 479 3.27 50.14 -11.00
C ARG A 479 4.32 51.07 -11.59
N TRP A 480 5.19 50.54 -12.46
CA TRP A 480 6.21 51.32 -13.13
C TRP A 480 5.63 52.39 -14.04
N THR A 481 4.62 52.07 -14.85
CA THR A 481 3.95 53.04 -15.72
C THR A 481 3.34 54.17 -14.90
N VAL A 482 2.62 53.86 -13.82
CA VAL A 482 2.04 54.90 -12.94
C VAL A 482 3.11 55.77 -12.30
N LEU A 483 4.29 55.21 -11.99
CA LEU A 483 5.41 55.96 -11.42
C LEU A 483 6.15 56.83 -12.47
N MET A 484 6.34 56.31 -13.68
CA MET A 484 7.16 56.94 -14.72
C MET A 484 6.39 57.96 -15.54
N VAL A 485 5.08 57.80 -15.74
CA VAL A 485 4.29 58.74 -16.54
C VAL A 485 4.39 60.18 -16.03
N PRO A 486 4.22 60.47 -14.71
CA PRO A 486 4.42 61.83 -14.19
C PRO A 486 5.84 62.36 -14.41
N VAL A 487 6.86 61.49 -14.31
CA VAL A 487 8.25 61.86 -14.53
C VAL A 487 8.49 62.24 -15.99
N VAL A 488 7.99 61.44 -16.92
CA VAL A 488 8.11 61.70 -18.36
C VAL A 488 7.36 62.98 -18.74
N VAL A 489 6.15 63.17 -18.22
CA VAL A 489 5.38 64.41 -18.43
C VAL A 489 6.16 65.61 -17.91
N LEU A 490 6.69 65.53 -16.68
CA LEU A 490 7.47 66.61 -16.07
C LEU A 490 8.74 66.94 -16.87
N LEU A 491 9.47 65.92 -17.33
CA LEU A 491 10.65 66.06 -18.18
C LEU A 491 10.31 66.77 -19.49
N LEU A 492 9.17 66.45 -20.10
CA LEU A 492 8.71 67.07 -21.34
C LEU A 492 8.25 68.53 -21.12
N THR A 493 7.71 68.87 -19.96
CA THR A 493 7.15 70.21 -19.71
C THR A 493 8.15 71.24 -19.19
N VAL A 494 9.12 70.84 -18.35
CA VAL A 494 10.01 71.79 -17.62
C VAL A 494 11.49 71.63 -18.02
N GLY A 495 11.82 70.65 -18.86
CA GLY A 495 13.18 70.37 -19.29
C GLY A 495 14.02 69.60 -18.26
N VAL A 496 15.16 69.05 -18.71
CA VAL A 496 16.02 68.14 -17.94
C VAL A 496 16.54 68.75 -16.61
N PRO A 497 17.01 70.00 -16.55
CA PRO A 497 17.61 70.54 -15.32
C PRO A 497 16.61 70.67 -14.17
N ALA A 498 15.39 71.13 -14.45
CA ALA A 498 14.34 71.27 -13.44
C ALA A 498 13.77 69.92 -13.01
N ALA A 499 13.63 68.98 -13.94
CA ALA A 499 13.18 67.63 -13.64
C ALA A 499 14.17 66.84 -12.76
N ALA A 500 15.48 67.08 -12.89
CA ALA A 500 16.50 66.40 -12.07
C ALA A 500 16.32 66.65 -10.57
N VAL A 501 15.79 67.81 -10.18
CA VAL A 501 15.51 68.14 -8.77
C VAL A 501 14.12 67.65 -8.35
N ALA A 502 13.12 67.76 -9.23
CA ALA A 502 11.74 67.45 -8.90
C ALA A 502 11.40 65.95 -8.90
N VAL A 503 12.08 65.13 -9.71
CA VAL A 503 11.84 63.67 -9.78
C VAL A 503 12.18 62.95 -8.47
N PRO A 504 13.34 63.16 -7.83
CA PRO A 504 13.64 62.57 -6.52
C PRO A 504 12.62 62.96 -5.45
N ALA A 505 12.19 64.23 -5.42
CA ALA A 505 11.19 64.72 -4.48
C ALA A 505 9.82 64.05 -4.70
N LEU A 506 9.39 63.91 -5.96
CA LEU A 506 8.17 63.19 -6.34
C LEU A 506 8.25 61.71 -5.95
N TRP A 507 9.37 61.05 -6.22
CA TRP A 507 9.56 59.64 -5.87
C TRP A 507 9.60 59.42 -4.36
N PHE A 508 10.25 60.31 -3.62
CA PHE A 508 10.25 60.29 -2.16
C PHE A 508 8.84 60.48 -1.60
N GLY A 509 8.13 61.52 -2.04
CA GLY A 509 6.74 61.78 -1.64
C GLY A 509 5.81 60.61 -1.98
N TYR A 510 5.97 60.01 -3.16
CA TYR A 510 5.21 58.83 -3.57
C TYR A 510 5.57 57.59 -2.75
N GLY A 511 6.84 57.39 -2.42
CA GLY A 511 7.30 56.32 -1.52
C GLY A 511 6.68 56.43 -0.13
N VAL A 512 6.68 57.64 0.45
CA VAL A 512 6.02 57.93 1.73
C VAL A 512 4.51 57.70 1.64
N PHE A 513 3.86 58.16 0.56
CA PHE A 513 2.43 57.95 0.32
C PHE A 513 2.08 56.47 0.22
N LEU A 514 2.80 55.69 -0.59
CA LEU A 514 2.56 54.25 -0.72
C LEU A 514 2.79 53.51 0.60
N SER A 515 3.80 53.92 1.37
CA SER A 515 4.06 53.36 2.70
C SER A 515 2.88 53.62 3.64
N LYS A 516 2.40 54.87 3.72
CA LYS A 516 1.22 55.24 4.51
C LYS A 516 -0.04 54.52 4.05
N VAL A 517 -0.31 54.44 2.75
CA VAL A 517 -1.48 53.71 2.21
C VAL A 517 -1.39 52.21 2.54
N ARG A 518 -0.20 51.63 2.49
CA ARG A 518 0.01 50.23 2.88
C ARG A 518 -0.27 50.05 4.37
N GLU A 519 0.22 50.94 5.21
CA GLU A 519 0.01 50.91 6.65
C GLU A 519 -1.47 51.11 7.02
N GLU A 520 -2.14 52.10 6.44
CA GLU A 520 -3.56 52.37 6.66
C GLU A 520 -4.44 51.22 6.18
N ARG A 521 -4.13 50.60 5.04
CA ARG A 521 -4.82 49.38 4.63
C ARG A 521 -4.66 48.32 5.71
N VAL A 522 -3.43 48.02 6.12
CA VAL A 522 -3.18 46.99 7.15
C VAL A 522 -3.94 47.31 8.45
N ARG A 523 -3.98 48.58 8.89
CA ARG A 523 -4.73 49.03 10.07
C ARG A 523 -6.25 48.98 9.88
N MET A 524 -6.76 49.29 8.69
CA MET A 524 -8.18 49.18 8.36
C MET A 524 -8.62 47.73 8.42
N TRP A 525 -7.81 46.82 7.88
CA TRP A 525 -8.09 45.38 7.90
C TRP A 525 -7.98 44.78 9.31
N SER A 526 -7.00 45.19 10.14
CA SER A 526 -6.88 44.71 11.52
C SER A 526 -7.97 45.26 12.46
N ARG A 527 -8.54 46.42 12.16
CA ARG A 527 -9.75 46.93 12.84
C ARG A 527 -10.98 46.14 12.41
N TRP A 528 -11.05 45.78 11.13
CA TRP A 528 -12.16 45.03 10.58
C TRP A 528 -12.25 43.60 11.14
N ASP A 529 -11.09 42.96 11.37
CA ASP A 529 -11.00 41.63 12.00
C ASP A 529 -11.47 41.64 13.47
N ARG A 530 -11.10 42.69 14.22
CA ARG A 530 -11.49 42.86 15.63
C ARG A 530 -12.97 43.22 15.83
N GLY A 531 -13.62 43.79 14.81
CA GLY A 531 -15.03 44.19 14.87
C GLY A 531 -16.04 43.05 14.77
N ARG A 532 -15.60 41.79 14.61
CA ARG A 532 -16.47 40.60 14.47
C ARG A 532 -16.43 39.62 15.65
N HIS A 533 -15.43 39.74 16.52
CA HIS A 533 -15.38 38.97 17.77
C HIS A 533 -16.11 39.67 18.93
N ARG A 534 -16.88 40.71 18.60
CA ARG A 534 -17.91 41.35 19.41
C ARG A 534 -19.20 41.25 18.63
#